data_AF-A0A6I1J9J5-F1
#
_entry.id   AF-A0A6I1J9J5-F1
#
_cell.length_a   1.000
_cell.length_b   1.000
_cell.length_c   1.000
_cell.angle_alpha   90.00
_cell.angle_beta   90.00
_cell.angle_gamma   90.00
#
_symmetry.space_group_name_H-M   'P 1'
#
loop_
_entity.id
_entity.type
_entity.pdbx_description
1 polymer ?
#
loop_
_entity_poly.entity_id
_entity_poly.type
_entity_poly.pdbx_seq_one_letter_code
_entity_poly.pdbx_strand_id
1 'polypeptide(L)'
;MTAALFAGLWVFLARMPRSDHSLDLVPFLGAVGLFGLGFLGLAYSFYPYVVPERLTIWQAASAPESLLIILIGALFVLPMIIGYTVFSYYVFRGKASELRYD
;
A
#
# COMPACT_ATOMS: atom_id res chain seq x y z
N MET A 1 -13.28 3.49 10.99
CA MET A 1 -12.16 2.53 10.83
C MET A 1 -10.81 3.24 10.71
N THR A 2 -10.65 4.20 9.79
CA THR A 2 -9.43 4.99 9.57
C THR A 2 -8.97 5.75 10.83
N ALA A 3 -9.89 6.40 11.56
CA ALA A 3 -9.60 7.07 12.83
C ALA A 3 -9.11 6.12 13.94
N ALA A 4 -9.62 4.88 13.96
CA ALA A 4 -9.19 3.87 14.93
C ALA A 4 -7.79 3.34 14.63
N LEU A 5 -7.43 3.18 13.34
CA LEU A 5 -6.06 2.84 12.93
C LEU A 5 -5.08 3.98 13.19
N PHE A 6 -5.50 5.22 12.96
CA PHE A 6 -4.69 6.39 13.27
C PHE A 6 -4.43 6.52 14.78
N ALA A 7 -5.46 6.38 15.61
CA ALA A 7 -5.32 6.35 17.06
C ALA A 7 -4.49 5.15 17.55
N GLY A 8 -4.67 3.98 16.93
CA GLY A 8 -3.89 2.78 17.20
C GLY A 8 -2.40 2.99 16.92
N LEU A 9 -2.05 3.50 15.73
CA LEU A 9 -0.67 3.88 15.37
C LEU A 9 -0.09 4.90 16.32
N TRP A 10 -0.84 5.96 16.63
CA TRP A 10 -0.41 7.04 17.51
C TRP A 10 -0.04 6.51 18.90
N VAL A 11 -0.92 5.71 19.51
CA VAL A 11 -0.69 5.10 20.82
C VAL A 11 0.45 4.08 20.77
N PHE A 12 0.58 3.33 19.68
CA PHE A 12 1.62 2.31 19.53
C PHE A 12 3.02 2.94 19.39
N LEU A 13 3.14 3.99 18.57
CA LEU A 13 4.37 4.76 18.39
C LEU A 13 4.76 5.55 19.65
N ALA A 14 3.78 6.15 20.34
CA ALA A 14 4.03 6.89 21.59
C ALA A 14 4.49 6.00 22.77
N ARG A 15 4.35 4.66 22.65
CA ARG A 15 4.77 3.69 23.67
C ARG A 15 6.07 2.94 23.31
N MET A 16 6.80 3.36 22.27
CA MET A 16 8.18 2.89 22.03
C MET A 16 9.17 3.69 22.88
N PRO A 17 10.17 3.05 23.54
CA PRO A 17 10.89 1.87 23.05
C PRO A 17 10.60 0.62 23.89
N ARG A 18 10.08 -0.43 23.26
CA ARG A 18 10.01 -1.78 23.85
C ARG A 18 11.31 -2.53 23.51
N SER A 19 11.87 -3.23 24.49
CA SER A 19 13.05 -4.09 24.34
C SER A 19 12.76 -5.36 23.53
N ASP A 20 11.49 -5.67 23.30
CA ASP A 20 11.02 -6.77 22.47
C ASP A 20 10.75 -6.30 21.03
N HIS A 21 11.55 -6.83 20.10
CA HIS A 21 11.50 -6.52 18.67
C HIS A 21 10.40 -7.27 17.91
N SER A 22 9.57 -8.06 18.61
CA SER A 22 8.52 -8.86 17.99
C SER A 22 7.44 -8.03 17.28
N LEU A 23 7.32 -6.73 17.58
CA LEU A 23 6.24 -5.87 17.06
C LEU A 23 6.74 -4.71 16.18
N ASP A 24 7.99 -4.75 15.73
CA ASP A 24 8.59 -3.70 14.89
C ASP A 24 7.84 -3.52 13.54
N LEU A 25 7.18 -4.58 13.06
CA LEU A 25 6.39 -4.56 11.80
C LEU A 25 5.01 -3.92 11.95
N VAL A 26 4.47 -3.84 13.17
CA VAL A 26 3.11 -3.31 13.43
C VAL A 26 2.93 -1.87 12.97
N PRO A 27 3.83 -0.91 13.26
CA PRO A 27 3.67 0.47 12.77
C PRO A 27 3.74 0.56 11.25
N PHE A 28 4.58 -0.25 10.60
CA PHE A 28 4.65 -0.29 9.13
C PHE A 28 3.33 -0.78 8.52
N LEU A 29 2.82 -1.94 8.98
CA LEU A 29 1.55 -2.49 8.50
C LEU A 29 0.37 -1.57 8.82
N GLY A 30 0.37 -0.91 9.98
CA GLY A 30 -0.63 0.08 10.35
C GLY A 30 -0.64 1.26 9.37
N ALA A 31 0.54 1.78 8.99
CA ALA A 31 0.64 2.88 8.02
C ALA A 31 0.15 2.46 6.63
N VAL A 32 0.56 1.28 6.15
CA VAL A 32 0.07 0.70 4.88
C VAL A 32 -1.45 0.59 4.89
N GLY A 33 -2.03 0.07 5.97
CA GLY A 33 -3.49 -0.04 6.13
C GLY A 33 -4.18 1.32 6.16
N LEU A 34 -3.61 2.32 6.83
CA LEU A 34 -4.15 3.67 6.89
C LEU A 34 -4.23 4.31 5.50
N PHE A 35 -3.13 4.27 4.74
CA PHE A 35 -3.09 4.79 3.37
C PHE A 35 -4.01 4.00 2.44
N GLY A 36 -4.01 2.67 2.53
CA GLY A 36 -4.90 1.81 1.73
C GLY A 36 -6.38 2.13 1.96
N LEU A 37 -6.80 2.31 3.22
CA LEU A 37 -8.17 2.69 3.54
C LEU A 37 -8.53 4.12 3.12
N GLY A 38 -7.57 5.05 3.21
CA GLY A 38 -7.76 6.41 2.69
C GLY A 38 -8.05 6.40 1.18
N PHE A 39 -7.25 5.66 0.41
CA PHE A 39 -7.46 5.50 -1.03
C PHE A 39 -8.76 4.78 -1.36
N LEU A 40 -9.11 3.72 -0.63
CA LEU A 40 -10.38 3.01 -0.84
C LEU A 40 -11.59 3.89 -0.52
N GLY A 41 -11.53 4.66 0.57
CA GLY A 41 -12.58 5.62 0.92
C GLY A 41 -12.75 6.70 -0.15
N LEU A 42 -11.64 7.19 -0.70
CA LEU A 42 -11.64 8.15 -1.81
C LEU A 42 -12.26 7.55 -3.08
N ALA A 43 -11.83 6.34 -3.46
CA ALA A 43 -12.36 5.63 -4.62
C ALA A 43 -13.86 5.36 -4.48
N TYR A 44 -14.31 4.94 -3.29
CA TYR A 44 -15.73 4.72 -3.00
C TYR A 44 -16.54 6.02 -3.07
N SER A 45 -15.98 7.13 -2.59
CA SER A 45 -16.66 8.43 -2.58
C SER A 45 -16.97 8.95 -3.99
N PHE A 46 -16.14 8.60 -4.97
CA PHE A 46 -16.33 9.03 -6.36
C PHE A 46 -17.04 8.00 -7.22
N TYR A 47 -17.12 6.73 -6.81
CA TYR A 47 -17.81 5.70 -7.58
C TYR A 47 -19.29 6.10 -7.84
N PRO A 48 -19.81 6.00 -9.08
CA PRO A 48 -19.24 5.39 -10.30
C PRO A 48 -18.55 6.40 -11.24
N TYR A 49 -18.22 7.60 -10.77
CA TYR A 49 -17.58 8.66 -11.51
C TYR A 49 -16.04 8.59 -11.39
N VAL A 50 -15.36 8.74 -12.53
CA VAL A 50 -13.91 8.99 -12.56
C VAL A 50 -13.65 10.49 -12.40
N VAL A 51 -14.50 11.31 -13.03
CA VAL A 51 -14.57 12.76 -12.80
C VAL A 51 -15.99 13.07 -12.35
N PRO A 52 -16.19 13.56 -11.11
CA PRO A 52 -17.52 13.83 -10.57
C PRO A 52 -18.37 14.66 -11.52
N GLU A 53 -19.62 14.25 -11.73
CA GLU A 53 -20.62 14.93 -12.58
C GLU A 53 -20.24 15.09 -14.07
N ARG A 54 -19.10 14.52 -14.50
CA ARG A 54 -18.58 14.70 -15.87
C ARG A 54 -18.40 13.40 -16.61
N LEU A 55 -17.83 12.38 -15.95
CA LEU A 55 -17.36 11.19 -16.65
C LEU A 55 -17.44 9.95 -15.74
N THR A 56 -18.27 8.99 -16.15
CA THR A 56 -18.47 7.71 -15.44
C THR A 56 -17.42 6.67 -15.85
N ILE A 57 -17.22 5.63 -15.03
CA ILE A 57 -16.29 4.52 -15.34
C ILE A 57 -16.56 3.86 -16.70
N TRP A 58 -17.83 3.78 -17.10
CA TRP A 58 -18.26 3.16 -18.35
C TRP A 58 -17.93 4.04 -19.56
N GLN A 59 -18.07 5.35 -19.41
CA GLN A 59 -17.68 6.33 -20.43
C GLN A 59 -16.16 6.53 -20.49
N ALA A 60 -15.46 6.30 -19.38
CA ALA A 60 -14.00 6.31 -19.31
C ALA A 60 -13.36 5.08 -19.97
N ALA A 61 -14.12 4.00 -20.11
CA ALA A 61 -13.59 2.72 -20.55
C ALA A 61 -13.10 2.82 -22.00
N SER A 62 -11.88 2.34 -22.23
CA SER A 62 -11.34 2.16 -23.58
C SER A 62 -12.05 1.01 -24.30
N ALA A 63 -11.80 0.89 -25.61
CA ALA A 63 -12.30 -0.25 -26.39
C ALA A 63 -11.96 -1.60 -25.70
N PRO A 64 -12.88 -2.58 -25.68
CA PRO A 64 -12.70 -3.84 -24.98
C PRO A 64 -11.42 -4.60 -25.38
N GLU A 65 -11.02 -4.53 -26.65
CA GLU A 65 -9.82 -5.16 -27.19
C GLU A 65 -8.55 -4.56 -26.57
N SER A 66 -8.48 -3.23 -26.48
CA SER A 66 -7.37 -2.54 -25.81
C SER A 66 -7.33 -2.85 -24.31
N LEU A 67 -8.49 -2.95 -23.66
CA LEU A 67 -8.58 -3.29 -22.24
C LEU A 67 -8.09 -4.72 -21.97
N LEU A 68 -8.39 -5.67 -22.86
CA LEU A 68 -7.87 -7.04 -22.78
C LEU A 68 -6.34 -7.10 -22.90
N ILE A 69 -5.74 -6.32 -23.81
CA ILE A 69 -4.28 -6.22 -23.94
C ILE A 69 -3.66 -5.70 -22.64
N ILE A 70 -4.24 -4.64 -22.07
CA ILE A 70 -3.77 -4.07 -20.79
C ILE A 70 -3.93 -5.10 -19.65
N LEU A 71 -5.03 -5.85 -19.61
CA LEU A 71 -5.27 -6.88 -18.61
C LEU A 71 -4.22 -7.99 -18.67
N ILE A 72 -3.90 -8.48 -19.88
CA ILE A 72 -2.84 -9.48 -20.07
C ILE A 72 -1.50 -8.92 -19.58
N GLY A 73 -1.15 -7.69 -19.96
CA GLY A 73 0.05 -7.02 -19.48
C GLY A 73 0.10 -6.94 -17.95
N ALA A 74 -0.99 -6.50 -17.32
CA ALA A 74 -1.10 -6.39 -15.86
C ALA A 74 -0.94 -7.75 -15.17
N LEU A 75 -1.46 -8.84 -15.76
CA LEU A 75 -1.36 -10.19 -15.20
C LEU A 75 0.08 -10.69 -15.09
N PHE A 76 0.98 -10.25 -15.97
CA PHE A 76 2.40 -10.61 -15.88
C PHE A 76 3.23 -9.58 -15.11
N VAL A 77 2.95 -8.29 -15.34
CA VAL A 77 3.74 -7.19 -14.77
C VAL A 77 3.47 -7.05 -13.26
N LEU A 78 2.22 -7.16 -12.80
CA LEU A 78 1.91 -7.01 -11.37
C LEU A 78 2.60 -8.09 -10.52
N PRO A 79 2.53 -9.40 -10.85
CA PRO A 79 3.28 -10.41 -10.10
C PRO A 79 4.79 -10.19 -10.13
N MET A 80 5.34 -9.70 -11.24
CA MET A 80 6.77 -9.38 -11.33
C MET A 80 7.16 -8.23 -10.40
N ILE A 81 6.36 -7.16 -10.34
CA ILE A 81 6.57 -6.02 -9.43
C ILE A 81 6.50 -6.49 -7.97
N ILE A 82 5.50 -7.30 -7.63
CA ILE A 82 5.34 -7.86 -6.28
C ILE A 82 6.53 -8.76 -5.95
N GLY A 83 6.93 -9.66 -6.85
CA GLY A 83 8.05 -10.56 -6.68
C GLY A 83 9.37 -9.82 -6.46
N TYR A 84 9.63 -8.78 -7.27
CA TYR A 84 10.81 -7.92 -7.11
C TYR A 84 10.78 -7.18 -5.76
N THR A 85 9.62 -6.67 -5.36
CA THR A 85 9.47 -5.95 -4.09
C THR A 85 9.75 -6.89 -2.92
N VAL A 86 9.15 -8.08 -2.90
CA VAL A 86 9.40 -9.12 -1.89
C VAL A 86 10.88 -9.52 -1.87
N PHE A 87 11.48 -9.72 -3.05
CA PHE A 87 12.91 -10.05 -3.16
C PHE A 87 13.79 -8.93 -2.59
N SER A 88 13.50 -7.67 -2.89
CA SER A 88 14.22 -6.52 -2.35
C SER A 88 14.14 -6.48 -0.82
N TYR A 89 12.94 -6.63 -0.25
CA TYR A 89 12.79 -6.74 1.21
C TYR A 89 13.53 -7.94 1.78
N TYR A 90 13.55 -9.08 1.08
CA TYR A 90 14.28 -10.28 1.53
C TYR A 90 15.80 -10.06 1.53
N VAL A 91 16.35 -9.43 0.48
CA VAL A 91 17.78 -9.15 0.36
C VAL A 91 18.21 -8.13 1.42
N PHE A 92 17.40 -7.10 1.68
CA PHE A 92 17.72 -6.03 2.62
C PHE A 92 17.11 -6.23 4.03
N ARG A 93 16.73 -7.45 4.42
CA ARG A 93 16.05 -7.74 5.71
C ARG A 93 16.89 -7.57 6.98
N GLY A 94 18.07 -6.95 6.90
CA GLY A 94 18.95 -6.71 8.04
C GLY A 94 18.61 -5.42 8.79
N LYS A 95 18.79 -5.41 10.11
CA LYS A 95 18.78 -4.15 10.87
C LYS A 95 20.04 -3.36 10.53
N ALA A 96 19.91 -2.07 10.28
CA ALA A 96 21.06 -1.19 10.10
C ALA A 96 21.86 -1.14 11.41
N SER A 97 23.13 -1.56 11.38
CA SER A 97 24.06 -1.40 12.49
C SER A 97 24.92 -0.16 12.27
N GLU A 98 25.37 0.47 13.36
CA GLU A 98 26.39 1.51 13.25
C GLU A 98 27.69 0.93 12.67
N LEU A 99 28.30 1.68 11.74
CA LEU A 99 29.59 1.33 11.15
C LEU A 99 30.69 1.57 12.20
N ARG A 100 31.14 0.50 12.87
CA ARG A 100 32.38 0.54 13.65
C ARG A 100 33.57 0.40 12.72
N TYR A 101 34.31 1.50 12.57
CA TYR A 101 35.67 1.47 12.06
C TYR A 101 36.59 1.35 13.27
N ASP A 102 37.12 0.15 13.50
CA ASP A 102 38.23 -0.07 14.43
C ASP A 102 39.56 0.40 13.80
#